data_AF-J5W1J8-F1
#
_entry.id   AF-J5W1J8-F1
#
_cell.length_a   1.000
_cell.length_b   1.000
_cell.length_c   1.000
_cell.angle_alpha   90.00
_cell.angle_beta   90.00
_cell.angle_gamma   90.00
#
_symmetry.space_group_name_H-M   'P 1'
#
loop_
_entity.id
_entity.type
_entity.pdbx_description
1 polymer ?
#
loop_
_entity_poly.entity_id
_entity_poly.type
_entity_poly.pdbx_seq_one_letter_code
_entity_poly.pdbx_strand_id
1 'polypeptide(L)'
;MEGLECISHERIYQHIWEDKKRGGDLYTHLRRKGRRYRKCGASRDNRGIISNRVGIENRPAIVEQRSRFEDLEIDTMIGKNHKGALLTINDRATGICWLALLEGKEAKPLTKAMVDILSPIKDLLHTATADNGKEFSDHQQIASSLKIDVYFARPYHSWE
;
A
#
# COMPACT_ATOMS: atom_id res chain seq x y z
N MET A 1 9.47 -59.48 -3.93
CA MET A 1 8.17 -59.01 -4.45
C MET A 1 8.46 -58.05 -5.58
N GLU A 2 8.69 -58.58 -6.78
CA GLU A 2 8.85 -57.81 -8.01
C GLU A 2 7.48 -57.35 -8.52
N GLY A 3 7.39 -56.14 -9.08
CA GLY A 3 6.42 -55.86 -10.13
C GLY A 3 5.12 -55.12 -9.80
N LEU A 4 4.98 -54.40 -8.68
CA LEU A 4 3.87 -53.44 -8.56
C LEU A 4 4.29 -52.10 -9.17
N GLU A 5 3.77 -51.78 -10.37
CA GLU A 5 3.78 -50.41 -10.92
C GLU A 5 3.02 -49.50 -9.96
N CYS A 6 3.77 -48.91 -9.02
CA CYS A 6 3.27 -47.90 -8.12
C CYS A 6 2.91 -46.66 -8.95
N ILE A 7 1.62 -46.34 -9.04
CA ILE A 7 1.15 -45.05 -9.53
C ILE A 7 1.55 -44.01 -8.48
N SER A 8 2.61 -43.25 -8.76
CA SER A 8 2.97 -42.09 -7.95
C SER A 8 2.04 -40.92 -8.26
N HIS A 9 1.87 -40.02 -7.29
CA HIS A 9 1.16 -38.75 -7.51
C HIS A 9 1.78 -37.94 -8.66
N GLU A 10 3.09 -38.07 -8.87
CA GLU A 10 3.80 -37.42 -9.97
C GLU A 10 3.33 -37.97 -11.32
N ARG A 11 3.21 -39.30 -11.46
CA ARG A 11 2.76 -39.94 -12.70
C ARG A 11 1.32 -39.57 -13.05
N ILE A 12 0.46 -39.39 -12.03
CA ILE A 12 -0.90 -38.84 -12.21
C ILE A 12 -0.85 -37.41 -12.75
N TYR A 13 -0.02 -36.54 -12.17
CA TYR A 13 0.10 -35.16 -12.67
C TYR A 13 0.69 -35.09 -14.08
N GLN A 14 1.72 -35.90 -14.38
CA GLN A 14 2.31 -35.98 -15.72
C GLN A 14 1.26 -36.37 -16.76
N HIS A 15 0.44 -37.39 -16.47
CA HIS A 15 -0.66 -37.82 -17.34
C HIS A 15 -1.69 -36.70 -17.58
N ILE A 16 -2.14 -36.03 -16.51
CA ILE A 16 -3.10 -34.90 -16.62
C ILE A 16 -2.52 -33.75 -17.45
N TRP A 17 -1.22 -33.47 -17.34
CA TRP A 17 -0.57 -32.42 -18.13
C TRP A 17 -0.32 -32.81 -19.58
N GLU A 18 -0.05 -34.08 -19.86
CA GLU A 18 0.05 -34.61 -21.23
C GLU A 18 -1.29 -34.59 -21.95
N ASP A 19 -2.36 -35.03 -21.29
CA ASP A 19 -3.74 -34.93 -21.78
C ASP A 19 -4.08 -33.48 -22.17
N LYS A 20 -3.83 -32.53 -21.26
CA LYS A 20 -4.00 -31.10 -21.53
C LYS A 20 -3.21 -30.62 -22.76
N LYS A 21 -1.97 -31.07 -22.93
CA LYS A 21 -1.14 -30.70 -24.11
C LYS A 21 -1.74 -31.24 -25.42
N ARG A 22 -2.42 -32.38 -25.36
CA ARG A 22 -3.11 -33.02 -26.50
C ARG A 22 -4.54 -32.47 -26.70
N GLY A 23 -4.97 -31.50 -25.90
CA GLY A 23 -6.28 -30.86 -26.01
C GLY A 23 -7.38 -31.48 -25.14
N GLY A 24 -7.05 -32.41 -24.25
CA GLY A 24 -7.98 -33.00 -23.30
C GLY A 24 -8.31 -32.07 -22.12
N ASP A 25 -9.26 -32.51 -21.29
CA ASP A 25 -9.93 -31.71 -20.27
C ASP A 25 -9.68 -32.20 -18.83
N LEU A 26 -8.84 -33.21 -18.61
CA LEU A 26 -8.60 -33.78 -17.27
C LEU A 26 -8.13 -32.72 -16.26
N TYR A 27 -7.40 -31.73 -16.73
CA TYR A 27 -6.91 -30.63 -15.91
C TYR A 27 -8.02 -29.78 -15.28
N THR A 28 -9.25 -29.82 -15.80
CA THR A 28 -10.41 -29.06 -15.28
C THR A 28 -10.96 -29.63 -13.97
N HIS A 29 -10.66 -30.89 -13.67
CA HIS A 29 -11.02 -31.55 -12.41
C HIS A 29 -10.02 -31.26 -11.28
N LEU A 30 -8.84 -30.73 -11.59
CA LEU A 30 -7.92 -30.25 -10.57
C LEU A 30 -8.51 -29.02 -9.85
N ARG A 31 -8.26 -28.90 -8.54
CA ARG A 31 -8.67 -27.74 -7.72
C ARG A 31 -8.35 -26.38 -8.35
N ARG A 32 -7.22 -26.29 -9.07
CA ARG A 32 -6.75 -25.05 -9.71
C ARG A 32 -7.07 -24.98 -11.21
N LYS A 33 -7.74 -25.97 -11.78
CA LYS A 33 -8.12 -26.06 -13.20
C LYS A 33 -6.98 -25.73 -14.15
N GLY A 34 -5.78 -26.18 -13.82
CA GLY A 34 -4.57 -25.90 -14.61
C GLY A 34 -4.16 -24.42 -14.72
N ARG A 35 -4.68 -23.52 -13.87
CA ARG A 35 -4.22 -22.13 -13.79
C ARG A 35 -2.79 -22.10 -13.26
N ARG A 36 -1.86 -21.61 -14.08
CA ARG A 36 -0.51 -21.30 -13.63
C ARG A 36 -0.56 -20.02 -12.80
N TYR A 37 0.04 -20.06 -11.61
CA TYR A 37 0.32 -18.84 -10.86
C TYR A 37 1.33 -18.02 -11.66
N ARG A 38 1.16 -16.69 -11.71
CA ARG A 38 2.28 -15.83 -12.11
C ARG A 38 3.43 -16.10 -11.17
N LYS A 39 4.64 -16.30 -11.71
CA LYS A 39 5.85 -16.23 -10.89
C LYS A 39 5.91 -14.81 -10.31
N CYS A 40 6.06 -14.70 -8.98
CA CYS A 40 6.39 -13.42 -8.36
C CYS A 40 7.62 -12.83 -9.07
N GLY A 41 7.52 -11.60 -9.58
CA GLY A 41 8.60 -10.93 -10.32
C GLY A 41 8.53 -10.98 -11.86
N ALA A 42 7.60 -11.72 -12.48
CA ALA A 42 7.50 -11.81 -13.95
C ALA A 42 6.96 -10.54 -14.65
N SER A 43 6.46 -9.57 -13.89
CA SER A 43 6.21 -8.21 -14.34
C SER A 43 6.56 -7.27 -13.19
N ARG A 44 7.25 -6.14 -13.47
CA ARG A 44 7.24 -4.99 -12.56
C ARG A 44 5.80 -4.49 -12.52
N ASP A 45 5.02 -5.01 -11.58
CA ASP A 45 3.67 -4.53 -11.37
C ASP A 45 3.80 -3.16 -10.70
N ASN A 46 3.80 -2.10 -11.51
CA ASN A 46 3.83 -0.73 -10.98
C ASN A 46 2.52 -0.38 -10.24
N ARG A 47 1.53 -1.28 -10.19
CA ARG A 47 0.30 -1.09 -9.43
C ARG A 47 0.63 -0.95 -7.94
N GLY A 48 0.57 0.28 -7.45
CA GLY A 48 0.84 0.62 -6.04
C GLY A 48 2.07 1.48 -5.81
N ILE A 49 2.82 1.84 -6.86
CA ILE A 49 3.91 2.81 -6.73
C ILE A 49 3.32 4.21 -6.85
N ILE A 50 3.48 5.01 -5.78
CA ILE A 50 3.15 6.43 -5.78
C ILE A 50 4.21 7.15 -6.62
N SER A 51 3.78 7.84 -7.68
CA SER A 51 4.67 8.60 -8.58
C SER A 51 5.30 9.77 -7.82
N ASN A 52 6.60 10.03 -8.04
CA ASN A 52 7.32 11.15 -7.44
C ASN A 52 7.38 11.15 -5.90
N ARG A 53 7.13 10.01 -5.25
CA ARG A 53 7.27 9.91 -3.79
C ARG A 53 8.72 10.19 -3.38
N VAL A 54 8.88 10.87 -2.26
CA VAL A 54 10.18 11.06 -1.60
C VAL A 54 10.24 10.07 -0.42
N GLY A 55 11.23 9.19 -0.41
CA GLY A 55 11.38 8.23 0.67
C GLY A 55 11.85 8.87 1.98
N ILE A 56 11.52 8.24 3.11
CA ILE A 56 11.85 8.67 4.47
C ILE A 56 13.36 8.84 4.70
N GLU A 57 14.21 8.20 3.89
CA GLU A 57 15.65 8.37 3.92
C GLU A 57 16.11 9.79 3.57
N ASN A 58 15.27 10.58 2.89
CA ASN A 58 15.55 11.98 2.57
C ASN A 58 14.95 12.95 3.60
N ARG A 59 14.26 12.44 4.63
CA ARG A 59 13.61 13.25 5.66
C ARG A 59 14.67 13.92 6.54
N PRO A 60 14.55 15.21 6.87
CA PRO A 60 15.46 15.89 7.77
C PRO A 60 15.58 15.18 9.12
N ALA A 61 16.81 15.03 9.62
CA ALA A 61 17.08 14.30 10.87
C ALA A 61 16.40 14.92 12.11
N ILE A 62 16.06 16.21 12.08
CA ILE A 62 15.32 16.89 13.15
C ILE A 62 13.94 16.29 13.40
N VAL A 63 13.30 15.73 12.36
CA VAL A 63 11.96 15.12 12.48
C VAL A 63 11.99 13.90 13.41
N GLU A 64 13.09 13.15 13.42
CA GLU A 64 13.25 11.98 14.28
C GLU A 64 13.44 12.35 15.76
N GLN A 65 13.92 13.57 16.03
CA GLN A 65 14.14 14.05 17.39
C GLN A 65 12.83 14.37 18.12
N ARG A 66 11.73 14.55 17.38
CA ARG A 66 10.40 14.91 17.92
C ARG A 66 10.48 16.12 18.86
N SER A 67 11.34 17.07 18.54
CA SER A 67 11.71 18.19 19.42
C SER A 67 11.05 19.51 19.06
N ARG A 68 10.30 19.56 17.95
CA ARG A 68 9.56 20.73 17.50
C ARG A 68 8.13 20.33 17.14
N PHE A 69 7.22 21.26 17.36
CA PHE A 69 5.87 21.18 16.81
C PHE A 69 5.95 21.22 15.27
N GLU A 70 4.90 20.80 14.58
CA GLU A 70 4.65 20.98 13.14
C GLU A 70 5.28 19.95 12.18
N ASP A 71 5.80 18.84 12.70
CA ASP A 71 6.13 17.65 11.90
C ASP A 71 5.05 16.59 12.04
N LEU A 72 4.32 16.35 10.95
CA LEU A 72 3.10 15.56 10.94
C LEU A 72 3.36 14.09 10.53
N GLU A 73 2.57 13.21 11.11
CA GLU A 73 2.35 11.83 10.69
C GLU A 73 0.91 11.69 10.21
N ILE A 74 0.71 11.15 9.01
CA ILE A 74 -0.62 10.99 8.42
C ILE A 74 -0.90 9.51 8.14
N ASP A 75 -2.08 9.07 8.54
CA ASP A 75 -2.55 7.70 8.38
C ASP A 75 -4.04 7.68 8.05
N THR A 76 -4.54 6.56 7.52
CA THR A 76 -5.94 6.37 7.14
C THR A 76 -6.47 5.05 7.68
N MET A 77 -7.50 5.13 8.53
CA MET A 77 -8.26 3.96 8.94
C MET A 77 -9.42 3.71 7.99
N ILE A 78 -9.41 2.57 7.30
CA ILE A 78 -10.47 2.20 6.35
C ILE A 78 -11.62 1.50 7.07
N GLY A 79 -12.84 1.99 6.86
CA GLY A 79 -14.05 1.41 7.44
C GLY A 79 -14.39 0.02 6.88
N LYS A 80 -15.26 -0.69 7.60
CA LYS A 80 -15.70 -2.05 7.23
C LYS A 80 -16.28 -2.06 5.81
N ASN A 81 -15.97 -3.10 5.04
CA ASN A 81 -16.37 -3.25 3.64
C ASN A 81 -15.90 -2.10 2.73
N HIS A 82 -14.80 -1.42 3.08
CA HIS A 82 -14.28 -0.24 2.37
C HIS A 82 -15.28 0.92 2.30
N LYS A 83 -16.22 1.00 3.26
CA LYS A 83 -17.17 2.10 3.38
C LYS A 83 -16.65 3.10 4.40
N GLY A 84 -16.40 4.33 3.96
CA GLY A 84 -15.81 5.36 4.78
C GLY A 84 -14.31 5.17 5.02
N ALA A 85 -13.65 6.26 5.36
CA ALA A 85 -12.31 6.25 5.92
C ALA A 85 -12.18 7.35 6.98
N LEU A 86 -11.26 7.19 7.91
CA LEU A 86 -10.91 8.20 8.90
C LEU A 86 -9.46 8.59 8.67
N LEU A 87 -9.23 9.82 8.23
CA LEU A 87 -7.90 10.42 8.14
C LEU A 87 -7.48 10.84 9.55
N THR A 88 -6.28 10.43 9.96
CA THR A 88 -5.64 10.88 11.19
C THR A 88 -4.38 11.67 10.84
N ILE A 89 -4.24 12.85 11.43
CA ILE A 89 -3.08 13.72 11.27
C ILE A 89 -2.53 13.98 12.67
N ASN A 90 -1.34 13.49 12.96
CA ASN A 90 -0.74 13.57 14.28
C ASN A 90 0.53 14.41 14.24
N ASP A 91 0.61 15.40 15.12
CA ASP A 91 1.87 16.06 15.39
C ASP A 91 2.80 15.14 16.19
N ARG A 92 4.01 14.88 15.67
CA ARG A 92 4.92 13.86 16.24
C ARG A 92 5.56 14.25 17.57
N ALA A 93 5.61 15.54 17.91
CA ALA A 93 6.23 16.03 19.14
C ALA A 93 5.22 16.23 20.28
N THR A 94 4.06 16.78 19.97
CA THR A 94 3.03 17.17 20.95
C THR A 94 1.90 16.14 21.08
N GLY A 95 1.71 15.28 20.09
CA GLY A 95 0.61 14.33 20.04
C GLY A 95 -0.75 14.97 19.73
N ILE A 96 -0.80 16.25 19.35
CA ILE A 96 -2.02 16.89 18.85
C ILE A 96 -2.49 16.11 17.61
N CYS A 97 -3.78 15.78 17.60
CA CYS A 97 -4.37 14.96 16.55
C CYS A 97 -5.57 15.68 15.92
N TRP A 98 -5.55 15.77 14.59
CA TRP A 98 -6.70 16.18 13.79
C TRP A 98 -7.30 14.97 13.09
N LEU A 99 -8.63 14.94 13.03
CA LEU A 99 -9.40 13.83 12.48
C LEU A 99 -10.33 14.34 11.38
N ALA A 100 -10.42 13.59 10.27
CA ALA A 100 -11.37 13.86 9.20
C ALA A 100 -12.11 12.58 8.78
N LEU A 101 -13.44 12.60 8.84
CA LEU A 101 -14.25 11.52 8.29
C LEU A 101 -14.39 11.72 6.77
N LEU A 102 -14.05 10.67 6.02
CA LEU A 102 -14.12 10.62 4.56
C LEU A 102 -15.18 9.59 4.15
N GLU A 103 -15.83 9.82 3.00
CA GLU A 103 -16.79 8.86 2.42
C GLU A 103 -16.14 7.56 1.94
N GLY A 104 -14.84 7.62 1.63
CA GLY A 104 -14.01 6.52 1.19
C GLY A 104 -12.52 6.85 1.26
N LYS A 105 -11.70 5.99 0.65
CA LYS A 105 -10.22 6.07 0.69
C LYS A 105 -9.60 6.74 -0.55
N GLU A 106 -10.39 7.49 -1.28
CA GLU A 106 -9.96 8.13 -2.51
C GLU A 106 -9.01 9.29 -2.20
N ALA A 107 -7.94 9.42 -3.00
CA ALA A 107 -6.88 10.39 -2.74
C ALA A 107 -7.35 11.85 -2.82
N LYS A 108 -8.29 12.16 -3.71
CA LYS A 108 -8.82 13.52 -3.90
C LYS A 108 -9.62 14.01 -2.68
N PRO A 109 -10.65 13.29 -2.19
CA PRO A 109 -11.31 13.64 -0.93
C PRO A 109 -10.36 13.78 0.25
N LEU A 110 -9.42 12.84 0.40
CA LEU A 110 -8.42 12.89 1.47
C LEU A 110 -7.59 14.17 1.40
N THR A 111 -7.01 14.45 0.22
CA THR A 111 -6.17 15.63 -0.01
C THR A 111 -6.93 16.92 0.30
N LYS A 112 -8.18 17.03 -0.18
CA LYS A 112 -9.01 18.18 0.10
C LYS A 112 -9.25 18.35 1.61
N ALA A 113 -9.67 17.29 2.30
CA ALA A 113 -9.93 17.34 3.73
C ALA A 113 -8.69 17.73 4.54
N MET A 114 -7.53 17.16 4.18
CA MET A 114 -6.25 17.49 4.83
C MET A 114 -5.88 18.97 4.62
N VAL A 115 -5.99 19.48 3.39
CA VAL A 115 -5.69 20.88 3.09
C VAL A 115 -6.65 21.81 3.82
N ASP A 116 -7.95 21.49 3.86
CA ASP A 116 -8.96 22.31 4.54
C ASP A 116 -8.68 22.40 6.06
N ILE A 117 -8.32 21.28 6.69
CA ILE A 117 -8.00 21.21 8.14
C ILE A 117 -6.73 21.97 8.48
N LEU A 118 -5.70 21.85 7.64
CA LEU A 118 -4.35 22.34 7.93
C LEU A 118 -4.08 23.75 7.39
N SER A 119 -4.88 24.24 6.44
CA SER A 119 -4.75 25.60 5.88
C SER A 119 -4.66 26.72 6.93
N PRO A 120 -5.43 26.69 8.05
CA PRO A 120 -5.34 27.72 9.09
C PRO A 120 -3.97 27.78 9.79
N ILE A 121 -3.21 26.68 9.78
CA ILE A 121 -1.90 26.58 10.44
C ILE A 121 -0.77 26.30 9.44
N LYS A 122 -0.99 26.45 8.13
CA LYS A 122 0.00 26.03 7.12
C LYS A 122 1.38 26.68 7.26
N ASP A 123 1.43 27.93 7.74
CA ASP A 123 2.69 28.70 7.85
C ASP A 123 3.56 28.21 9.01
N LEU A 124 2.98 27.38 9.87
CA LEU A 124 3.63 26.69 10.96
C LEU A 124 4.18 25.32 10.47
N LEU A 125 3.48 24.65 9.56
CA LEU A 125 3.81 23.28 9.15
C LEU A 125 5.20 23.15 8.49
N HIS A 126 5.87 22.03 8.78
CA HIS A 126 7.19 21.73 8.22
C HIS A 126 7.18 20.52 7.31
N THR A 127 6.77 19.36 7.82
CA THR A 127 6.81 18.10 7.06
C THR A 127 5.58 17.24 7.36
N ALA A 128 5.26 16.32 6.45
CA ALA A 128 4.33 15.24 6.69
C ALA A 128 4.95 13.90 6.28
N THR A 129 4.70 12.84 7.06
CA THR A 129 5.11 11.47 6.74
C THR A 129 3.89 10.58 6.60
N ALA A 130 3.79 9.85 5.50
CA ALA A 130 2.72 8.91 5.20
C ALA A 130 3.27 7.48 4.97
N ASP A 131 2.39 6.49 5.05
CA ASP A 131 2.67 5.16 4.52
C ASP A 131 2.57 5.13 2.98
N ASN A 132 2.81 3.98 2.36
CA ASN A 132 2.69 3.84 0.89
C ASN A 132 1.25 3.57 0.42
N GLY A 133 0.24 4.02 1.19
CA GLY A 133 -1.17 3.96 0.85
C GLY A 133 -1.49 4.72 -0.44
N LYS A 134 -2.40 4.17 -1.25
CA LYS A 134 -2.81 4.80 -2.53
C LYS A 134 -3.66 6.04 -2.32
N GLU A 135 -4.30 6.14 -1.16
CA GLU A 135 -4.97 7.32 -0.64
C GLU A 135 -4.05 8.55 -0.59
N PHE A 136 -2.72 8.37 -0.53
CA PHE A 136 -1.74 9.45 -0.56
C PHE A 136 -1.13 9.68 -1.96
N SER A 137 -1.74 9.16 -3.03
CA SER A 137 -1.23 9.35 -4.40
C SER A 137 -1.11 10.82 -4.81
N ASP A 138 -1.99 11.68 -4.27
CA ASP A 138 -2.08 13.10 -4.59
C ASP A 138 -1.23 13.98 -3.65
N HIS A 139 -0.25 13.39 -2.94
CA HIS A 139 0.65 14.09 -2.01
C HIS A 139 1.34 15.34 -2.57
N GLN A 140 1.61 15.40 -3.87
CA GLN A 140 2.20 16.61 -4.48
C GLN A 140 1.25 17.81 -4.35
N GLN A 141 -0.07 17.58 -4.40
CA GLN A 141 -1.06 18.63 -4.16
C GLN A 141 -1.07 19.06 -2.69
N ILE A 142 -0.95 18.12 -1.75
CA ILE A 142 -0.79 18.42 -0.31
C ILE A 142 0.44 19.31 -0.08
N ALA A 143 1.60 18.87 -0.60
CA ALA A 143 2.86 19.59 -0.50
C ALA A 143 2.75 21.02 -1.06
N SER A 144 2.16 21.17 -2.25
CA SER A 144 2.01 22.49 -2.88
C SER A 144 1.03 23.42 -2.15
N SER A 145 -0.07 22.88 -1.61
CA SER A 145 -1.13 23.67 -0.98
C SER A 145 -0.72 24.13 0.43
N LEU A 146 -0.05 23.26 1.16
CA LEU A 146 0.41 23.52 2.53
C LEU A 146 1.85 24.05 2.60
N LYS A 147 2.59 24.04 1.48
CA LYS A 147 4.00 24.43 1.40
C LYS A 147 4.92 23.63 2.34
N ILE A 148 4.68 22.33 2.41
CA ILE A 148 5.44 21.38 3.23
C ILE A 148 6.08 20.30 2.38
N ASP A 149 7.10 19.64 2.92
CA ASP A 149 7.65 18.43 2.32
C ASP A 149 6.85 17.19 2.77
N VAL A 150 6.61 16.26 1.85
CA VAL A 150 5.91 15.00 2.14
C VAL A 150 6.83 13.81 1.89
N TYR A 151 6.99 12.97 2.91
CA TYR A 151 7.85 11.79 2.92
C TYR A 151 7.04 10.51 3.08
N PHE A 152 7.60 9.41 2.58
CA PHE A 152 6.96 8.09 2.58
C PHE A 152 7.81 7.04 3.27
N ALA A 153 7.19 6.24 4.14
CA ALA A 153 7.85 5.13 4.81
C ALA A 153 8.49 4.13 3.82
N ARG A 154 9.46 3.34 4.27
CA ARG A 154 10.07 2.33 3.40
C ARG A 154 9.07 1.23 3.02
N PRO A 155 9.03 0.79 1.74
CA PRO A 155 8.19 -0.33 1.35
C PRO A 155 8.54 -1.60 2.15
N TYR A 156 7.53 -2.30 2.68
CA TYR A 156 7.68 -3.57 3.42
C TYR A 156 8.40 -3.48 4.79
N HIS A 157 8.50 -2.30 5.38
CA HIS A 157 8.99 -2.09 6.74
C HIS A 157 7.87 -1.54 7.64
N SER A 158 7.01 -2.43 8.16
CA SER A 158 5.82 -2.06 8.94
C SER A 158 6.09 -1.64 10.39
N TRP A 159 7.33 -1.26 10.74
CA TRP A 159 7.77 -0.95 12.11
C TRP A 159 8.51 0.40 12.24
N GLU A 160 8.42 1.24 11.22
CA GLU A 160 9.09 2.55 11.14
C GLU A 160 8.16 3.69 11.58
#